data_AF-A0A661SP16-F1
#
_entry.id   AF-A0A661SP16-F1
#
_cell.length_a   1.000
_cell.length_b   1.000
_cell.length_c   1.000
_cell.angle_alpha   90.00
_cell.angle_beta   90.00
_cell.angle_gamma   90.00
#
_symmetry.space_group_name_H-M   'P 1'
#
loop_
_entity.id
_entity.type
_entity.pdbx_description
1 polymer ?
#
loop_
_entity_poly.entity_id
_entity_poly.type
_entity_poly.pdbx_seq_one_letter_code
_entity_poly.pdbx_strand_id
1 'polypeptide(L)' 'MNSEIIISEATAQMANLPYNLQEKVLNFIKGLTLPGKSGVPGRNLLKYRGLIPLDDLNIMSDVIENDCRRIDANEW' A
#
# COMPACT_ATOMS: atom_id res chain seq x y z
N MET A 1 28.25 6.99 -8.86
CA MET A 1 27.59 6.14 -7.85
C MET A 1 27.74 4.70 -8.33
N ASN A 2 28.46 3.85 -7.60
CA ASN A 2 28.75 2.48 -8.07
C ASN A 2 27.52 1.59 -7.82
N SER A 3 26.99 0.94 -8.85
CA SER A 3 25.79 0.08 -8.74
C SER A 3 26.01 -1.09 -7.79
N GLU A 4 27.25 -1.57 -7.66
CA GLU A 4 27.63 -2.65 -6.75
C GLU A 4 27.35 -2.30 -5.28
N ILE A 5 27.58 -1.04 -4.90
CA ILE A 5 27.33 -0.55 -3.53
C ILE A 5 25.83 -0.56 -3.22
N ILE A 6 25.00 -0.19 -4.21
CA ILE A 6 23.54 -0.17 -4.04
C ILE A 6 22.99 -1.60 -3.92
N ILE A 7 23.50 -2.53 -4.71
CA ILE A 7 23.06 -3.94 -4.67
C ILE A 7 23.48 -4.60 -3.35
N SER A 8 24.71 -4.38 -2.89
CA SER A 8 25.19 -4.98 -1.65
C SER A 8 24.43 -4.45 -0.44
N GLU A 9 24.20 -3.14 -0.36
CA GLU A 9 23.41 -2.52 0.70
C GLU A 9 21.96 -3.02 0.71
N ALA A 10 21.32 -3.10 -0.46
CA ALA A 10 19.95 -3.62 -0.57
C ALA A 10 19.86 -5.08 -0.09
N THR A 11 20.88 -5.89 -0.38
CA THR A 11 20.95 -7.29 0.06
C THR A 11 21.15 -7.38 1.57
N ALA A 12 22.03 -6.54 2.14
CA ALA A 12 22.28 -6.49 3.59
C ALA A 12 21.04 -6.07 4.37
N GLN A 13 20.31 -5.06 3.90
CA GLN A 13 19.05 -4.65 4.51
C GLN A 13 17.98 -5.73 4.42
N MET A 14 17.85 -6.39 3.27
CA MET A 14 16.89 -7.49 3.09
C MET A 14 17.19 -8.65 4.04
N ALA A 15 18.45 -9.01 4.26
CA ALA A 15 18.85 -10.10 5.15
C ALA A 15 18.40 -9.90 6.61
N ASN A 16 18.26 -8.64 7.05
CA ASN A 16 17.81 -8.29 8.40
C ASN A 16 16.28 -8.32 8.58
N LEU A 17 15.52 -8.47 7.50
CA LEU A 17 14.07 -8.50 7.57
C LEU A 17 13.56 -9.87 8.04
N PRO A 18 12.43 -9.94 8.76
CA PRO A 18 11.65 -11.16 8.93
C PRO A 18 11.29 -11.81 7.59
N TYR A 19 11.19 -13.13 7.56
CA TYR A 19 10.97 -13.92 6.33
C TYR A 19 9.81 -13.42 5.47
N ASN A 20 8.65 -13.13 6.08
CA ASN A 20 7.48 -12.61 5.37
C ASN A 20 7.73 -11.25 4.70
N LEU A 21 8.61 -10.42 5.27
CA LEU A 21 9.01 -9.14 4.69
C LEU A 21 10.07 -9.33 3.61
N GLN A 22 10.99 -10.29 3.75
CA GLN A 22 11.92 -10.66 2.69
C GLN A 22 11.17 -11.08 1.41
N GLU A 23 10.15 -11.94 1.54
CA GLU A 23 9.30 -12.33 0.41
C GLU A 23 8.60 -11.14 -0.24
N LYS A 24 8.06 -10.22 0.56
CA LYS A 24 7.41 -9.00 0.04
C LYS A 24 8.38 -8.13 -0.76
N VAL A 25 9.59 -7.89 -0.24
CA VAL A 25 10.60 -7.09 -0.94
C VAL A 25 11.05 -7.78 -2.23
N LEU A 26 11.28 -9.09 -2.20
CA LEU A 26 11.63 -9.85 -3.41
C LEU A 26 10.54 -9.74 -4.49
N ASN A 27 9.28 -9.87 -4.11
CA ASN A 27 8.15 -9.72 -5.04
C ASN A 27 8.05 -8.32 -5.62
N PHE A 28 8.31 -7.28 -4.81
CA PHE A 28 8.36 -5.90 -5.28
C PHE A 28 9.46 -5.70 -6.34
N ILE A 29 10.69 -6.14 -6.05
CA ILE A 29 11.82 -6.03 -7.00
C ILE A 29 11.53 -6.77 -8.30
N LYS A 30 10.97 -7.98 -8.23
CA LYS A 30 10.51 -8.72 -9.43
C LYS A 30 9.49 -7.90 -10.23
N GLY A 31 8.56 -7.24 -9.55
CA GLY A 31 7.57 -6.34 -10.17
C GLY A 31 8.19 -5.18 -10.94
N LEU A 32 9.31 -4.61 -10.45
CA LEU A 32 10.04 -3.53 -11.14
C LEU A 32 10.69 -3.97 -12.44
N THR A 33 10.99 -5.26 -12.59
CA THR A 33 11.61 -5.82 -13.81
C THR A 33 10.60 -6.16 -14.91
N LEU A 34 9.29 -6.12 -14.60
CA LEU A 34 8.25 -6.39 -15.58
C LEU A 34 8.16 -5.23 -16.60
N PRO A 35 8.17 -5.52 -17.91
CA PRO A 35 8.05 -4.49 -18.93
C PRO A 35 6.65 -3.87 -18.92
N GLY A 36 6.55 -2.56 -18.72
CA GLY A 36 5.32 -1.76 -18.83
C GLY A 36 4.70 -1.34 -17.50
N LYS A 37 3.62 -0.54 -17.56
CA LYS A 37 2.83 -0.17 -16.37
C LYS A 37 2.13 -1.41 -15.83
N SER A 38 2.68 -2.02 -14.78
CA SER A 38 1.99 -3.07 -14.03
C SER A 38 0.81 -2.45 -13.27
N GLY A 39 -0.39 -3.00 -13.49
CA GLY A 39 -1.62 -2.53 -12.87
C GLY A 39 -2.85 -3.19 -13.49
N VAL A 40 -3.96 -3.20 -12.74
CA VAL A 40 -5.24 -3.69 -13.26
C VAL A 40 -5.78 -2.66 -14.26
N PRO A 41 -6.08 -3.01 -15.52
CA PRO A 41 -6.67 -2.08 -16.48
C PRO A 41 -7.92 -1.42 -15.89
N GLY A 42 -8.06 -0.10 -16.02
CA GLY A 42 -9.17 0.64 -15.40
C GLY A 42 -10.56 0.09 -15.78
N ARG A 43 -10.72 -0.43 -17.01
CA ARG A 43 -11.93 -1.13 -17.46
C ARG A 43 -12.30 -2.34 -16.57
N ASN A 44 -11.32 -3.04 -16.02
CA ASN A 44 -11.53 -4.20 -15.15
C ASN A 44 -11.92 -3.78 -13.71
N LEU A 45 -11.70 -2.51 -13.36
CA LEU A 45 -12.07 -1.95 -12.06
C LEU A 45 -13.51 -1.40 -12.05
N LEU A 46 -14.17 -1.31 -13.21
CA LEU A 46 -15.53 -0.77 -13.31
C LEU A 46 -16.56 -1.55 -12.48
N LYS A 47 -16.35 -2.85 -12.28
CA LYS A 47 -17.17 -3.67 -11.39
C LYS A 47 -17.20 -3.16 -9.94
N TYR A 48 -16.22 -2.36 -9.53
CA TYR A 48 -16.15 -1.75 -8.21
C TYR A 48 -16.73 -0.34 -8.14
N ARG A 49 -17.19 0.24 -9.26
CA ARG A 49 -17.79 1.57 -9.27
C ARG A 49 -19.14 1.53 -8.54
N GLY A 50 -19.34 2.45 -7.59
CA GLY A 50 -20.62 2.61 -6.89
C GLY A 50 -20.99 1.45 -5.96
N LEU A 51 -20.01 0.62 -5.58
CA LEU A 51 -20.23 -0.57 -4.77
C LEU A 51 -20.37 -0.30 -3.28
N ILE A 52 -20.21 0.93 -2.79
CA ILE A 52 -20.35 1.19 -1.35
C ILE A 52 -21.83 1.07 -1.00
N PRO A 53 -22.25 0.06 -0.22
CA PRO A 53 -23.63 -0.08 0.23
C PRO A 53 -24.08 1.16 1.02
N LEU A 54 -25.38 1.43 1.02
CA LEU A 54 -25.93 2.58 1.75
C LEU A 54 -25.60 2.51 3.25
N ASP A 55 -25.61 1.32 3.83
CA ASP A 55 -25.28 1.11 5.24
C ASP A 55 -23.83 1.51 5.54
N ASP A 56 -22.89 1.11 4.67
CA ASP A 56 -21.48 1.50 4.79
C ASP A 56 -21.31 3.01 4.59
N LEU A 57 -22.08 3.63 3.67
CA LEU A 57 -22.09 5.08 3.48
C LEU A 57 -22.58 5.81 4.74
N ASN A 58 -23.65 5.31 5.39
CA ASN A 58 -24.17 5.90 6.61
C ASN A 58 -23.15 5.81 7.76
N ILE A 59 -22.45 4.68 7.90
CA ILE A 59 -21.37 4.52 8.89
C ILE A 59 -20.23 5.50 8.60
N MET A 60 -19.78 5.60 7.35
CA MET A 60 -18.73 6.55 6.96
C MET A 60 -19.15 7.99 7.25
N SER A 61 -20.39 8.37 6.93
CA SER A 61 -20.93 9.70 7.22
C SER A 61 -20.98 9.99 8.72
N ASP A 62 -21.43 9.04 9.54
CA ASP A 62 -21.49 9.19 10.99
C ASP A 62 -20.09 9.43 11.58
N VAL A 63 -19.09 8.62 11.19
CA VAL A 63 -17.71 8.76 11.65
C VAL A 63 -17.10 10.10 11.20
N ILE A 64 -17.35 10.54 9.97
CA ILE A 64 -16.85 11.84 9.49
C ILE A 64 -17.43 13.00 10.30
N GLU A 65 -18.73 12.96 10.60
CA GLU A 65 -19.41 14.03 11.32
C GLU A 65 -19.07 14.05 12.81
N ASN A 66 -18.96 12.88 13.44
CA ASN A 66 -18.92 12.77 14.91
C ASN A 66 -17.53 12.43 15.49
N ASP A 67 -16.60 11.93 14.67
CA ASP A 67 -15.34 11.38 15.16
C ASP A 67 -14.10 11.91 14.42
N CYS A 68 -14.15 12.02 13.08
CA CYS A 68 -13.01 12.42 12.26
C CYS A 68 -12.56 13.88 12.46
N ARG A 69 -13.37 14.71 13.12
CA ARG A 69 -13.04 16.10 13.51
C ARG A 69 -12.69 16.26 14.99
N ARG A 70 -12.61 15.18 15.76
CA ARG A 70 -12.08 15.22 17.13
C ARG A 70 -10.56 15.21 17.07
N ILE A 71 -9.97 16.39 17.28
CA ILE A 71 -8.56 16.47 17.66
C ILE A 71 -8.53 16.26 19.18
N ASP A 72 -8.15 15.07 19.64
CA ASP A 72 -7.82 14.91 21.05
C ASP A 72 -6.44 15.54 21.31
N ALA A 73 -6.45 16.67 21.99
CA ALA A 73 -5.23 17.41 22.33
C ALA A 73 -4.33 16.67 23.34
N ASN A 74 -4.81 15.57 23.94
CA ASN A 74 -4.09 14.77 24.93
C ASN A 74 -3.68 13.37 24.41
N GLU A 75 -3.95 13.03 23.14
CA GLU A 75 -3.56 11.74 22.54
C GLU A 75 -2.10 11.71 22.01
N TRP A 76 -1.25 12.67 22.41
CA TRP A 76 0.18 12.72 22.07
C TRP A 76 1.08 12.93 23.29
#